data_AF-A0A4R7Q7V3-F1
#
_entry.id   AF-A0A4R7Q7V3-F1
#
_cell.length_a   1.000
_cell.length_b   1.000
_cell.length_c   1.000
_cell.angle_alpha   90.00
_cell.angle_beta   90.00
_cell.angle_gamma   90.00
#
_symmetry.space_group_name_H-M   'P 1'
#
loop_
_entity.id
_entity.type
_entity.pdbx_description
1 polymer ?
#
loop_
_entity_poly.entity_id
_entity_poly.type
_entity_poly.pdbx_seq_one_letter_code
_entity_poly.pdbx_strand_id
1 'polypeptide(L)'
;MPRKFKSGDWVKVRGKLTAPKMQVLKYVPKKDVILGLVDYDTYLECVWYKNGERKSEVFHQNKLIKTIETGGLFKTVLTNPKLCVT
;
A
#
# COMPACT_ATOMS: atom_id res chain seq x y z
N MET A 1 -11.03 14.59 -0.28
CA MET A 1 -9.62 14.75 -0.74
C MET A 1 -9.53 14.37 -2.21
N PRO A 2 -8.59 14.90 -3.01
CA PRO A 2 -8.42 14.42 -4.38
C PRO A 2 -7.96 12.95 -4.38
N ARG A 3 -8.43 12.19 -5.37
CA ARG A 3 -8.08 10.78 -5.57
C ARG A 3 -6.62 10.66 -6.01
N LYS A 4 -5.81 9.96 -5.21
CA LYS A 4 -4.37 9.77 -5.49
C LYS A 4 -4.05 8.58 -6.39
N PHE A 5 -4.89 7.55 -6.38
CA PHE A 5 -4.61 6.27 -7.05
C PHE A 5 -5.71 5.94 -8.04
N LYS A 6 -5.38 5.12 -9.04
CA LYS A 6 -6.35 4.59 -10.00
C LYS A 6 -6.49 3.08 -9.82
N SER A 7 -7.64 2.54 -10.21
CA SER A 7 -7.81 1.08 -10.32
C SER A 7 -6.72 0.50 -11.21
N GLY A 8 -6.12 -0.61 -10.77
CA GLY A 8 -4.97 -1.24 -11.42
C GLY A 8 -3.60 -0.75 -10.92
N ASP A 9 -3.53 0.36 -10.18
CA ASP A 9 -2.27 0.82 -9.61
C ASP A 9 -1.71 -0.19 -8.60
N TRP A 10 -0.40 -0.43 -8.66
CA TRP A 10 0.31 -1.19 -7.65
C TRP A 10 0.75 -0.29 -6.49
N VAL A 11 0.42 -0.71 -5.28
CA VAL A 11 0.65 0.04 -4.03
C VAL A 11 1.21 -0.86 -2.93
N LYS A 12 1.84 -0.24 -1.93
CA LYS A 12 2.24 -0.87 -0.67
C LYS A 12 1.81 0.00 0.51
N VAL A 13 1.72 -0.60 1.69
CA VAL A 13 1.51 0.15 2.93
C VAL A 13 2.78 0.94 3.23
N ARG A 14 2.64 2.26 3.37
CA ARG A 14 3.73 3.18 3.71
C ARG A 14 4.31 2.80 5.08
N GLY A 15 5.64 2.78 5.18
CA GLY A 15 6.36 2.54 6.44
C GLY A 15 6.47 1.07 6.88
N LYS A 16 5.89 0.12 6.13
CA LYS A 16 6.05 -1.32 6.39
C LYS A 16 6.93 -1.96 5.32
N LEU A 17 8.13 -2.41 5.70
CA LEU A 17 9.08 -3.08 4.80
C LEU A 17 8.57 -4.44 4.32
N THR A 18 7.85 -5.16 5.18
CA THR A 18 7.31 -6.51 4.91
C THR A 18 5.91 -6.49 4.32
N ALA A 19 5.35 -5.32 4.00
CA ALA A 19 4.02 -5.25 3.43
C ALA A 19 4.00 -5.84 2.00
N PRO A 20 3.02 -6.70 1.69
CA PRO A 20 2.87 -7.24 0.35
C PRO A 20 2.59 -6.11 -0.65
N LYS A 21 3.01 -6.31 -1.91
CA LYS A 21 2.59 -5.47 -3.04
C LYS A 21 1.13 -5.80 -3.34
N MET A 22 0.29 -4.78 -3.42
CA MET A 22 -1.16 -4.91 -3.61
C MET A 22 -1.58 -4.13 -4.85
N GLN A 23 -2.64 -4.57 -5.50
CA GLN A 23 -3.27 -3.88 -6.61
C GLN A 23 -4.51 -3.15 -6.12
N VAL A 24 -4.68 -1.89 -6.51
CA VAL A 24 -5.88 -1.11 -6.23
C VAL A 24 -7.04 -1.64 -7.08
N LEU A 25 -8.13 -2.06 -6.43
CA LEU A 25 -9.34 -2.52 -7.12
C LEU A 25 -10.27 -1.33 -7.41
N LYS A 26 -10.68 -0.60 -6.37
CA LYS A 26 -11.61 0.52 -6.48
C LYS A 26 -11.60 1.41 -5.23
N TYR A 27 -12.16 2.60 -5.36
CA TYR A 27 -12.58 3.38 -4.20
C TYR A 27 -13.85 2.77 -3.60
N VAL A 28 -13.94 2.79 -2.27
CA VAL A 28 -15.07 2.26 -1.51
C VAL A 28 -15.67 3.36 -0.64
N PRO A 29 -17.00 3.54 -0.67
CA PRO A 29 -17.67 4.48 0.21
C PRO A 29 -17.48 4.04 1.65
N LYS A 30 -17.09 4.98 2.51
CA LYS A 30 -17.05 4.77 3.95
C LYS A 30 -17.89 5.84 4.64
N LYS A 31 -18.88 5.40 5.40
CA LYS A 31 -19.69 6.30 6.22
C LYS A 31 -18.92 6.71 7.47
N ASP A 32 -18.85 8.01 7.71
CA ASP A 32 -18.39 8.56 8.98
C ASP A 32 -19.50 8.37 10.02
N VAL A 33 -19.17 7.68 11.11
CA VAL A 33 -20.13 7.36 12.18
C VAL A 33 -20.51 8.60 12.98
N ILE A 34 -19.65 9.62 13.00
CA ILE A 34 -19.82 10.83 13.82
C ILE A 34 -20.60 11.89 13.03
N LEU A 35 -20.26 12.10 11.75
CA LEU A 35 -20.86 13.16 10.93
C LEU A 35 -21.99 12.66 10.01
N GLY A 36 -22.19 11.33 9.90
CA GLY A 36 -23.18 10.73 9.01
C GLY A 36 -22.89 10.87 7.52
N LEU A 37 -21.83 11.62 7.15
CA LEU A 37 -21.37 11.85 5.79
C LEU A 37 -20.69 10.60 5.21
N VAL A 38 -20.87 10.36 3.92
CA VAL A 38 -20.24 9.25 3.20
C VAL A 38 -19.05 9.77 2.40
N ASP A 39 -17.86 9.26 2.70
CA ASP A 39 -16.64 9.56 1.97
C ASP A 39 -16.43 8.52 0.86
N TYR A 40 -16.39 8.98 -0.39
CA TYR A 40 -16.22 8.15 -1.59
C TYR A 40 -14.80 8.20 -2.17
N ASP A 41 -13.94 9.10 -1.70
CA ASP A 41 -12.71 9.48 -2.41
C ASP A 41 -11.44 9.21 -1.59
N THR A 42 -11.58 8.70 -0.36
CA THR A 42 -10.46 8.52 0.56
C THR A 42 -10.07 7.06 0.77
N TYR A 43 -11.04 6.13 0.74
CA TYR A 43 -10.81 4.72 1.05
C TYR A 43 -10.77 3.87 -0.21
N LEU A 44 -9.82 2.95 -0.24
CA LEU A 44 -9.47 2.13 -1.38
C LEU A 44 -9.50 0.67 -0.98
N GLU A 45 -10.16 -0.15 -1.77
CA GLU A 45 -10.06 -1.59 -1.68
C GLU A 45 -8.84 -2.05 -2.49
N CYS A 46 -7.92 -2.72 -1.80
CA CYS A 46 -6.71 -3.26 -2.39
C CYS A 46 -6.73 -4.79 -2.30
N VAL A 47 -6.23 -5.46 -3.32
CA VAL A 47 -6.17 -6.91 -3.40
C VAL A 47 -4.75 -7.40 -3.65
N TRP A 48 -4.40 -8.55 -3.10
CA TRP A 48 -3.15 -9.23 -3.36
C TRP A 48 -3.33 -10.73 -3.24
N TYR A 49 -2.35 -11.47 -3.72
CA TYR A 49 -2.35 -12.93 -3.62
C TYR A 49 -1.28 -13.37 -2.63
N LYS A 50 -1.63 -14.34 -1.79
CA LYS A 50 -0.69 -15.02 -0.89
C LYS A 50 -1.03 -16.50 -0.90
N ASN A 51 -0.08 -17.35 -1.29
CA ASN A 51 -0.24 -18.80 -1.38
C ASN A 51 -1.44 -19.24 -2.25
N GLY A 52 -1.66 -18.56 -3.38
CA GLY A 52 -2.79 -18.84 -4.28
C GLY A 52 -4.15 -18.28 -3.82
N GLU A 53 -4.26 -17.81 -2.57
CA GLU A 53 -5.47 -17.18 -2.08
C GLU A 53 -5.49 -15.67 -2.37
N ARG A 54 -6.63 -15.18 -2.87
CA ARG A 54 -6.89 -13.74 -3.01
C ARG A 54 -7.25 -13.16 -1.64
N LYS A 55 -6.47 -12.18 -1.20
CA LYS A 55 -6.77 -11.35 -0.03
C LYS A 55 -7.21 -9.96 -0.50
N SER A 56 -8.07 -9.33 0.29
CA SER A 56 -8.61 -8.00 0.05
C SER A 56 -8.68 -7.23 1.35
N GLU A 57 -8.27 -5.97 1.34
CA GLU A 57 -8.35 -5.10 2.51
C GLU A 57 -8.57 -3.64 2.08
N VAL A 58 -9.27 -2.87 2.94
CA VAL A 58 -9.59 -1.47 2.69
C VAL A 58 -8.60 -0.57 3.42
N PHE A 59 -7.94 0.31 2.68
CA PHE A 59 -6.96 1.25 3.20
C PHE A 59 -7.37 2.69 2.95
N HIS A 60 -6.96 3.57 3.87
CA HIS A 60 -7.00 5.00 3.64
C HIS A 60 -5.86 5.39 2.66
N GLN A 61 -6.13 6.22 1.66
CA GLN A 61 -5.14 6.54 0.61
C GLN A 61 -3.80 7.05 1.14
N ASN A 62 -3.78 7.88 2.20
CA ASN A 62 -2.54 8.36 2.83
C ASN A 62 -1.67 7.28 3.50
N LYS A 63 -2.22 6.08 3.77
CA LYS A 63 -1.46 4.94 4.28
C LYS A 63 -0.77 4.15 3.16
N LEU A 64 -1.04 4.48 1.91
CA LEU A 64 -0.50 3.79 0.74
C LEU A 64 0.60 4.63 0.06
N ILE A 65 1.51 3.94 -0.61
CA ILE A 65 2.49 4.51 -1.52
C ILE A 65 2.47 3.74 -2.83
N LYS A 66 2.54 4.44 -3.96
CA LYS A 66 2.59 3.82 -5.29
C LYS A 66 3.92 3.09 -5.41
N THR A 67 3.88 1.81 -5.75
CA THR A 67 5.09 1.09 -6.13
C THR A 67 5.29 1.28 -7.61
N ILE A 68 6.33 2.02 -7.96
CA ILE A 68 6.85 2.03 -9.32
C ILE A 68 7.60 0.69 -9.48
N GLU A 69 7.37 -0.04 -10.57
CA GLU A 69 8.29 -1.10 -10.96
C GLU A 69 9.55 -0.43 -11.45
N THR A 70 10.41 -0.05 -10.51
CA THR A 70 11.74 0.43 -10.84
C THR A 70 12.50 -0.79 -11.35
N GLY A 71 12.52 -1.00 -12.66
CA GLY A 71 13.54 -1.80 -13.35
C GLY A 71 14.92 -1.13 -13.27
N GLY A 72 15.31 -0.65 -12.08
CA GLY A 72 16.49 0.18 -11.84
C GLY A 72 17.00 0.00 -10.42
N LEU A 73 18.32 -0.14 -10.30
CA LEU A 73 19.10 -0.44 -9.09
C LEU A 73 18.62 0.34 -7.84
N PHE A 74 17.80 -0.29 -7.01
CA PHE A 74 17.80 0.01 -5.57
C PHE A 74 18.60 -1.07 -4.88
N LYS A 75 19.90 -0.82 -4.69
CA LYS A 75 20.73 -1.58 -3.75
C LYS A 75 20.15 -1.31 -2.36
N THR A 76 19.44 -2.28 -1.80
CA THR A 76 19.34 -2.39 -0.35
C THR A 76 20.77 -2.47 0.16
N VAL A 77 21.27 -1.37 0.74
CA VAL A 77 22.47 -1.41 1.55
C VAL A 77 22.13 -2.25 2.78
N LEU A 78 22.33 -3.56 2.66
CA LEU A 78 22.55 -4.44 3.80
C LEU A 78 23.91 -4.02 4.38
N THR A 79 23.90 -2.99 5.24
CA THR A 79 24.96 -2.84 6.23
C THR A 79 24.88 -4.05 7.14
N ASN A 80 25.65 -5.09 6.84
CA ASN A 80 26.17 -5.97 7.86
C ASN A 80 27.30 -5.20 8.56
N PRO A 81 27.12 -4.67 9.79
CA PRO A 81 28.27 -4.25 10.55
C PRO A 81 29.03 -5.53 10.93
N LYS A 82 30.06 -5.88 10.16
CA LYS A 82 31.14 -6.73 10.67
C LYS A 82 31.84 -5.90 11.75
N LEU A 83 31.37 -6.02 12.99
CA LEU A 83 32.13 -5.65 14.18
C LEU A 83 33.32 -6.62 14.26
N CYS A 84 34.43 -6.23 13.64
CA CYS A 84 35.73 -6.80 13.95
C CYS A 84 36.28 -6.00 15.13
N VAL A 85 36.05 -6.47 16.34
CA VAL A 85 36.80 -6.01 17.51
C VAL A 85 38.03 -6.91 17.56
N THR A 86 39.20 -6.30 17.35
CA THR A 86 40.51 -6.92 17.57
C THR A 86 40.95 -6.57 18.98
#